data_AF-A0A973HLZ6-F1
#
_entry.id   AF-A0A973HLZ6-F1
#
_cell.length_a   1.000
_cell.length_b   1.000
_cell.length_c   1.000
_cell.angle_alpha   90.00
_cell.angle_beta   90.00
_cell.angle_gamma   90.00
#
_symmetry.space_group_name_H-M   'P 1'
#
loop_
_entity.id
_entity.type
_entity.pdbx_description
1 polymer ?
#
loop_
_entity_poly.entity_id
_entity_poly.type
_entity_poly.pdbx_seq_one_letter_code
_entity_poly.pdbx_strand_id
1 'polypeptide(L)'
;MSKIKAIIAKGFAVSTICTLFSRISGFARDIIFAGIWGTGPVISAFLLAFTIPNMFRRLLGEGALSEVFIPIYNEKLTKDGKESAFEFLNQILSLLILALSLL
;
A
#
# COMPACT_ATOMS: atom_id res chain seq x y z
N MET A 1 4.62 10.91 -27.94
CA MET A 1 3.36 10.96 -27.14
C MET A 1 2.69 9.60 -26.96
N SER A 2 2.60 8.71 -27.98
CA SER A 2 1.96 7.38 -27.85
C SER A 2 2.61 6.48 -26.77
N LYS A 3 3.94 6.37 -26.73
CA LYS A 3 4.66 5.52 -25.75
C LYS A 3 4.43 5.92 -24.28
N ILE A 4 4.40 7.22 -23.98
CA ILE A 4 4.19 7.72 -22.61
C ILE A 4 2.77 7.39 -22.14
N LYS A 5 1.75 7.60 -22.99
CA LYS A 5 0.37 7.22 -22.68
C LYS A 5 0.23 5.72 -22.42
N ALA A 6 0.93 4.88 -23.19
CA ALA A 6 0.92 3.44 -23.00
C ALA A 6 1.56 3.00 -21.66
N ILE A 7 2.65 3.64 -21.24
CA ILE A 7 3.30 3.34 -19.95
C ILE A 7 2.38 3.70 -18.78
N ILE A 8 1.77 4.89 -18.81
CA ILE A 8 0.84 5.34 -17.78
C ILE A 8 -0.40 4.42 -17.73
N ALA A 9 -0.98 4.09 -18.88
CA ALA A 9 -2.13 3.20 -18.96
C ALA A 9 -1.83 1.80 -18.41
N LYS A 10 -0.66 1.24 -18.73
CA LYS A 10 -0.23 -0.06 -18.20
C LYS A 10 -0.03 -0.02 -16.68
N GLY A 11 0.61 1.02 -16.16
CA GLY A 11 0.81 1.20 -14.71
C GLY A 11 -0.52 1.31 -13.97
N PHE A 12 -1.44 2.11 -14.49
CA PHE A 12 -2.79 2.27 -13.94
C PHE A 12 -3.60 0.97 -13.99
N ALA A 13 -3.53 0.22 -15.10
CA ALA A 13 -4.23 -1.05 -15.23
C ALA A 13 -3.72 -2.07 -14.20
N VAL A 14 -2.41 -2.19 -14.01
CA VAL A 14 -1.81 -3.11 -13.03
C VAL A 14 -2.23 -2.73 -11.61
N SER A 15 -2.11 -1.46 -11.22
CA SER A 15 -2.47 -1.04 -9.86
C SER A 15 -3.97 -1.24 -9.57
N THR A 16 -4.83 -0.99 -10.58
CA THR A 16 -6.28 -1.21 -10.46
C THR A 16 -6.61 -2.69 -10.29
N ILE A 17 -6.01 -3.57 -11.10
CA ILE A 17 -6.22 -5.02 -11.01
C ILE A 17 -5.76 -5.53 -9.64
N CYS A 18 -4.57 -5.13 -9.18
CA CYS A 18 -4.07 -5.49 -7.85
C CYS A 18 -5.00 -4.98 -6.73
N THR A 19 -5.52 -3.76 -6.86
CA THR A 19 -6.45 -3.17 -5.88
C THR A 19 -7.78 -3.92 -5.85
N LEU A 20 -8.35 -4.23 -7.01
CA LEU A 20 -9.59 -5.00 -7.12
C LEU A 20 -9.42 -6.39 -6.53
N PHE A 21 -8.32 -7.08 -6.86
CA PHE A 21 -8.01 -8.38 -6.31
C PHE A 21 -7.94 -8.35 -4.78
N SER A 22 -7.20 -7.39 -4.21
CA SER A 22 -7.10 -7.20 -2.76
C SER A 22 -8.47 -6.96 -2.10
N ARG A 23 -9.33 -6.12 -2.72
CA ARG A 23 -10.69 -5.86 -2.21
C ARG A 23 -11.58 -7.10 -2.26
N ILE A 24 -11.55 -7.85 -3.35
CA ILE A 24 -12.33 -9.08 -3.50
C ILE A 24 -11.87 -10.13 -2.50
N SER A 25 -10.55 -10.30 -2.30
CA SER A 25 -10.00 -11.21 -1.29
C SER A 25 -10.42 -10.80 0.13
N GLY A 26 -10.37 -9.49 0.45
CA GLY A 26 -10.84 -8.98 1.74
C GLY A 26 -12.33 -9.20 1.96
N PHE A 27 -13.15 -8.98 0.93
CA PHE A 27 -14.59 -9.23 1.00
C PHE A 27 -14.91 -10.72 1.18
N ALA A 28 -14.20 -11.60 0.47
CA ALA A 28 -14.33 -13.04 0.64
C ALA A 28 -13.99 -13.48 2.07
N ARG A 29 -12.92 -12.92 2.66
CA ARG A 29 -12.59 -13.11 4.08
C ARG A 29 -13.75 -12.68 4.98
N ASP A 30 -14.33 -11.51 4.75
CA ASP A 30 -15.40 -11.00 5.60
C ASP A 30 -16.66 -11.90 5.52
N ILE A 31 -17.01 -12.44 4.34
CA ILE A 31 -18.08 -13.44 4.18
C ILE A 31 -17.78 -14.72 4.95
N ILE A 32 -16.56 -15.26 4.81
CA ILE A 32 -16.15 -16.49 5.50
C ILE A 32 -16.24 -16.29 7.01
N PHE A 33 -15.73 -15.17 7.52
CA PHE A 33 -15.77 -14.85 8.94
C PHE A 33 -17.22 -14.72 9.43
N ALA A 34 -18.09 -14.07 8.65
CA ALA A 34 -19.51 -13.91 9.02
C ALA A 34 -20.27 -15.25 8.97
N GLY A 35 -19.90 -16.16 8.08
CA GLY A 35 -20.45 -17.50 8.02
C GLY A 35 -20.03 -18.38 9.21
N ILE A 36 -18.78 -18.25 9.68
CA ILE A 36 -18.24 -19.05 10.80
C ILE A 36 -18.69 -18.49 12.15
N TRP A 37 -18.57 -17.19 12.36
CA TRP A 37 -18.80 -16.53 13.66
C TRP A 37 -20.15 -15.79 13.76
N GLY A 38 -20.95 -15.78 12.68
CA GLY A 38 -22.18 -14.99 12.61
C GLY A 38 -21.92 -13.48 12.54
N THR A 39 -22.98 -12.69 12.72
CA THR A 39 -22.92 -11.21 12.76
C THR A 39 -22.73 -10.66 14.18
N GLY A 40 -22.12 -11.45 15.07
CA GLY A 40 -21.95 -11.13 16.48
C GLY A 40 -20.82 -10.15 16.80
N PRO A 41 -20.63 -9.78 18.08
CA PRO A 41 -19.64 -8.79 18.52
C PRO A 41 -18.20 -9.15 18.16
N VAL A 42 -17.88 -10.44 17.99
CA VAL A 42 -16.56 -10.92 17.57
C VAL A 42 -16.20 -10.39 16.19
N ILE A 43 -17.11 -10.44 15.22
CA ILE A 43 -16.81 -9.98 13.87
C ILE A 43 -16.75 -8.46 13.79
N SER A 44 -17.59 -7.77 14.56
CA SER A 44 -17.55 -6.31 14.67
C SER A 44 -16.22 -5.84 15.27
N ALA A 45 -15.73 -6.52 16.30
CA ALA A 45 -14.42 -6.24 16.89
C ALA A 45 -13.27 -6.51 15.91
N PHE A 46 -13.34 -7.60 15.14
CA PHE A 46 -12.35 -7.91 14.10
C PHE A 46 -12.30 -6.84 13.00
N LEU A 47 -13.47 -6.45 12.46
CA LEU A 47 -13.56 -5.42 11.42
C LEU A 47 -13.09 -4.06 11.94
N LEU A 48 -13.43 -3.72 13.19
CA LEU A 48 -12.95 -2.51 13.85
C LEU A 48 -11.43 -2.54 14.05
N ALA A 49 -10.88 -3.65 14.54
CA ALA A 49 -9.44 -3.82 14.72
C ALA A 49 -8.69 -3.65 13.38
N PHE A 50 -9.25 -4.17 12.29
CA PHE A 50 -8.70 -4.00 10.94
C PHE A 50 -8.71 -2.56 10.42
N THR A 51 -9.46 -1.65 11.05
CA THR A 51 -9.53 -0.24 10.62
C THR A 51 -8.22 0.49 10.89
N ILE A 52 -7.59 0.24 12.04
CA ILE A 52 -6.33 0.89 12.44
C ILE A 52 -5.21 0.65 11.40
N PRO A 53 -4.78 -0.59 11.12
CA PRO A 53 -3.73 -0.84 10.14
C PRO A 53 -4.14 -0.39 8.73
N ASN A 54 -5.43 -0.48 8.36
CA ASN A 54 -5.88 0.05 7.08
C ASN A 54 -5.72 1.58 6.99
N MET A 55 -5.99 2.34 8.05
CA MET A 55 -5.78 3.78 8.04
C MET A 55 -4.31 4.13 7.77
N PHE A 56 -3.37 3.45 8.43
CA PHE A 56 -1.94 3.65 8.18
C PHE A 56 -1.54 3.22 6.77
N ARG A 57 -2.04 2.07 6.27
CA ARG A 57 -1.83 1.64 4.88
C ARG A 57 -2.31 2.69 3.88
N ARG A 58 -3.45 3.33 4.15
CA ARG A 58 -3.99 4.41 3.30
C ARG A 58 -3.09 5.64 3.32
N LEU A 59 -2.71 6.10 4.51
CA LEU A 59 -1.83 7.27 4.67
C LEU A 59 -0.46 7.05 4.03
N LEU A 60 0.17 5.91 4.29
CA LEU A 60 1.55 5.64 3.89
C LEU A 60 1.66 5.01 2.49
N GLY A 61 0.61 4.35 1.99
CA GLY A 61 0.67 3.55 0.77
C GLY A 61 -0.22 4.01 -0.40
N GLU A 62 -1.26 4.83 -0.16
CA GLU A 62 -2.19 5.26 -1.23
C GLU A 62 -1.80 6.60 -1.88
N GLY A 63 -0.64 7.19 -1.53
CA GLY A 63 -0.04 8.26 -2.34
C GLY A 63 0.65 9.38 -1.57
N ALA A 64 0.26 9.63 -0.30
CA ALA A 64 0.84 10.75 0.45
C ALA A 64 2.34 10.58 0.70
N LEU A 65 2.78 9.34 0.99
CA LEU A 65 4.22 9.06 1.09
C LEU A 65 4.92 9.19 -0.27
N SER A 66 4.32 8.65 -1.34
CA SER A 66 4.90 8.70 -2.69
C SER A 66 5.11 10.14 -3.18
N GLU A 67 4.22 11.06 -2.81
CA GLU A 67 4.30 12.49 -3.17
C GLU A 67 5.57 13.15 -2.62
N VAL A 68 5.99 12.79 -1.41
CA VAL A 68 7.21 13.32 -0.77
C VAL A 68 8.44 12.46 -1.10
N PHE A 69 8.27 11.14 -1.18
CA PHE A 69 9.35 10.20 -1.43
C PHE A 69 9.95 10.35 -2.83
N ILE A 70 9.13 10.44 -3.88
CA ILE A 70 9.61 10.45 -5.27
C ILE A 70 10.53 11.64 -5.57
N PRO A 71 10.20 12.90 -5.18
CA PRO A 71 11.09 14.04 -5.37
C PRO A 71 12.43 13.88 -4.66
N ILE A 72 12.41 13.47 -3.38
CA ILE A 72 13.63 13.31 -2.57
C ILE A 72 14.50 12.17 -3.10
N TYR A 73 13.89 11.06 -3.50
CA TYR A 73 14.60 9.94 -4.12
C TYR A 73 15.26 10.35 -5.43
N ASN A 74 14.56 11.10 -6.30
CA ASN A 74 15.12 11.60 -7.55
C ASN A 74 16.23 12.64 -7.30
N GLU A 75 16.11 13.47 -6.27
CA GLU A 75 17.15 14.41 -5.87
C GLU A 75 18.42 13.67 -5.43
N LYS A 76 18.30 12.68 -4.53
CA LYS A 76 19.43 11.83 -4.13
C LYS A 76 20.04 11.07 -5.31
N LEU A 77 19.19 10.52 -6.19
CA LEU A 77 19.65 9.77 -7.36
C LEU A 77 20.48 10.64 -8.31
N THR A 78 20.11 11.91 -8.46
CA THR A 78 20.79 12.85 -9.37
C THR A 78 22.02 13.49 -8.75
N LYS A 79 22.01 13.80 -7.45
CA LYS A 79 23.13 14.46 -6.76
C LYS A 79 24.18 13.49 -6.21
N ASP A 80 23.73 12.44 -5.55
CA ASP A 80 24.58 11.53 -4.75
C ASP A 80 24.75 10.16 -5.40
N GLY A 81 24.12 9.96 -6.57
CA GLY A 81 24.19 8.73 -7.34
C GLY A 81 23.24 7.63 -6.84
N LYS A 82 23.34 6.49 -7.51
CA LYS A 82 22.38 5.38 -7.35
C LYS A 82 22.44 4.73 -5.97
N GLU A 83 23.63 4.60 -5.38
CA GLU A 83 23.82 3.91 -4.11
C GLU A 83 23.13 4.65 -2.94
N SER A 84 23.36 5.95 -2.80
CA SER A 84 22.68 6.80 -1.80
C SER A 84 21.15 6.80 -1.95
N ALA A 85 20.64 6.79 -3.18
CA ALA A 85 19.21 6.69 -3.43
C ALA A 85 18.63 5.33 -3.00
N PHE A 86 19.36 4.24 -3.25
CA PHE A 86 18.96 2.90 -2.83
C PHE A 86 19.02 2.71 -1.31
N GLU A 87 20.02 3.27 -0.64
CA GLU A 87 20.08 3.28 0.83
C GLU A 87 18.87 4.00 1.42
N PHE A 88 18.52 5.17 0.88
CA PHE A 88 17.33 5.91 1.30
C PHE A 88 16.03 5.11 1.08
N LEU A 89 15.88 4.50 -0.10
CA LEU A 89 14.75 3.61 -0.38
C LEU A 89 14.66 2.47 0.64
N ASN A 90 15.78 1.81 0.93
CA ASN A 90 15.83 0.71 1.90
C ASN A 90 15.44 1.18 3.31
N GLN A 91 15.94 2.34 3.75
CA GLN A 91 15.58 2.91 5.06
C GLN A 91 14.06 3.15 5.17
N ILE A 92 13.47 3.77 4.15
CA ILE A 92 12.03 4.04 4.12
C ILE A 92 11.23 2.72 4.07
N LEU A 93 11.61 1.77 3.21
CA LEU A 93 10.92 0.48 3.10
C LEU A 93 11.01 -0.33 4.40
N SER A 94 12.18 -0.41 5.03
CA SER A 94 12.36 -1.10 6.30
C SER A 94 11.49 -0.49 7.40
N LEU A 95 11.41 0.84 7.47
CA LEU A 95 10.53 1.53 8.41
C LEU A 95 9.05 1.24 8.15
N LEU A 96 8.62 1.28 6.89
CA LEU A 96 7.23 0.98 6.51
C LEU A 96 6.85 -0.45 6.84
N ILE A 97 7.70 -1.42 6.52
CA ILE A 97 7.46 -2.83 6.80
C ILE A 97 7.35 -3.04 8.30
N LEU A 98 8.27 -2.48 9.08
CA LEU A 98 8.26 -2.61 10.54
C LEU A 98 7.01 -1.94 11.15
N ALA A 99 6.67 -0.72 10.71
CA ALA A 99 5.50 -0.01 11.19
C ALA A 99 4.20 -0.75 10.88
N LEU A 100 4.03 -1.23 9.64
CA LEU A 100 2.81 -1.95 9.23
C LEU A 100 2.72 -3.37 9.80
N SER A 101 3.83 -3.98 10.19
CA SER A 101 3.83 -5.31 10.82
C SER A 101 3.52 -5.26 12.32
N LEU A 102 3.78 -4.12 12.96
CA LEU A 102 3.44 -3.87 14.37
C LEU A 102 1.98 -3.43 14.57
N LEU A 103 1.30 -3.02 13.50
CA LEU A 103 -0.09 -2.54 13.47
C LEU A 103 -1.07 -3.63 13.05
#